data_AF-A0A821W414-F1
#
_entry.id   AF-A0A821W414-F1
#
_cell.length_a   1.000
_cell.length_b   1.000
_cell.length_c   1.000
_cell.angle_alpha   90.00
_cell.angle_beta   90.00
_cell.angle_gamma   90.00
#
_symmetry.space_group_name_H-M   'P 1'
#
loop_
_entity.id
_entity.type
_entity.pdbx_description
1 polymer ?
#
loop_
_entity_poly.entity_id
_entity_poly.type
_entity_poly.pdbx_seq_one_letter_code
_entity_poly.pdbx_strand_id
1 'polypeptide(L)'
;TNENWEHFWLNEGFTSFIEAKILGNLDKTNGKEVRRFHAAQQWQDLKTSIDTWGPTHPYTCLVYRLNNIDPDDAYSSVQYYKGAAFLWHLEQNIVGSESKFDEFLRSYISKFERKILNTDDFIQY
;
A
#
# COMPACT_ATOMS: atom_id res chain seq x y z
N THR A 1 -9.13 10.12 1.32
CA THR A 1 -8.74 9.98 2.74
C THR A 1 -9.42 8.76 3.32
N ASN A 2 -8.73 7.94 4.11
CA ASN A 2 -9.32 6.81 4.83
C ASN A 2 -10.43 7.25 5.81
N GLU A 3 -11.47 6.43 5.97
CA GLU A 3 -12.62 6.68 6.86
C GLU A 3 -12.25 6.66 8.34
N ASN A 4 -11.41 5.71 8.71
CA ASN A 4 -10.88 5.55 10.05
C ASN A 4 -9.52 4.83 9.96
N TRP A 5 -8.86 4.65 11.09
CA TRP A 5 -7.52 4.05 11.16
C TRP A 5 -7.46 2.58 10.69
N GLU A 6 -8.57 1.83 10.71
CA GLU A 6 -8.60 0.45 10.20
C GLU A 6 -8.36 0.40 8.68
N HIS A 7 -8.71 1.47 7.97
CA HIS A 7 -8.51 1.63 6.52
C HIS A 7 -7.25 2.42 6.17
N PHE A 8 -6.31 2.58 7.11
CA PHE A 8 -5.13 3.44 6.94
C PHE A 8 -4.23 3.03 5.76
N TRP A 9 -4.24 1.74 5.37
CA TRP A 9 -3.52 1.27 4.18
C TRP A 9 -3.96 1.95 2.87
N LEU A 10 -5.20 2.48 2.79
CA LEU A 10 -5.65 3.23 1.60
C LEU A 10 -4.86 4.53 1.42
N ASN A 11 -4.35 5.11 2.50
CA ASN A 11 -3.47 6.25 2.42
C ASN A 11 -2.02 5.79 2.20
N GLU A 12 -1.50 4.97 3.11
CA GLU A 12 -0.05 4.70 3.14
C GLU A 12 0.39 3.65 2.14
N GLY A 13 -0.44 2.63 1.89
CA GLY A 13 -0.16 1.64 0.86
C GLY A 13 -0.09 2.26 -0.54
N PHE A 14 -1.04 3.16 -0.86
CA PHE A 14 -1.00 3.92 -2.11
C PHE A 14 0.18 4.88 -2.16
N THR A 15 0.46 5.60 -1.08
CA THR A 15 1.57 6.56 -1.01
C THR A 15 2.90 5.86 -1.22
N SER A 16 3.20 4.79 -0.47
CA SER A 16 4.44 4.00 -0.63
C SER A 16 4.57 3.33 -1.99
N PHE A 17 3.45 2.90 -2.58
CA PHE A 17 3.46 2.34 -3.94
C PHE A 17 3.79 3.40 -5.01
N ILE A 18 3.18 4.60 -4.90
CA ILE A 18 3.43 5.72 -5.82
C ILE A 18 4.85 6.26 -5.62
N GLU A 19 5.34 6.33 -4.38
CA GLU A 19 6.73 6.69 -4.06
C GLU A 19 7.72 5.79 -4.81
N ALA A 20 7.55 4.47 -4.75
CA ALA A 20 8.39 3.52 -5.47
C ALA A 20 8.38 3.77 -7.00
N LYS A 21 7.22 4.15 -7.57
CA LYS A 21 7.10 4.52 -8.98
C LYS A 21 7.83 5.81 -9.30
N ILE A 22 7.71 6.83 -8.44
CA ILE A 22 8.42 8.10 -8.60
C ILE A 22 9.94 7.85 -8.59
N LEU A 23 10.45 7.10 -7.61
CA LEU A 23 11.88 6.75 -7.53
C LEU A 23 12.38 6.06 -8.79
N GLY A 24 11.62 5.10 -9.33
CA GLY A 24 11.96 4.47 -10.60
C GLY A 24 11.96 5.45 -11.78
N ASN A 25 10.98 6.36 -11.84
CA ASN A 25 10.86 7.32 -12.92
C ASN A 25 11.93 8.44 -12.88
N LEU A 26 12.52 8.70 -11.71
CA LEU A 26 13.61 9.68 -11.56
C LEU A 26 14.94 9.18 -12.15
N ASP A 27 15.15 7.87 -12.18
CA ASP A 27 16.36 7.27 -12.74
C ASP A 27 16.21 7.01 -14.26
N LYS A 28 17.03 7.72 -15.05
CA LYS A 28 16.99 7.68 -16.52
C LYS A 28 17.64 6.45 -17.14
N THR A 29 18.39 5.66 -16.37
CA THR A 29 19.18 4.53 -16.88
C THR A 29 18.69 3.20 -16.33
N ASN A 30 18.37 3.13 -15.04
CA ASN A 30 18.06 1.90 -14.31
C ASN A 30 16.72 1.95 -13.55
N GLY A 31 15.79 2.81 -13.94
CA GLY A 31 14.53 3.05 -13.22
C GLY A 31 13.74 1.82 -12.79
N LYS A 32 13.67 0.77 -13.64
CA LYS A 32 13.01 -0.49 -13.28
C LYS A 32 13.70 -1.20 -12.12
N GLU A 33 15.02 -1.24 -12.12
CA GLU A 33 15.82 -1.90 -11.08
C GLU A 33 15.82 -1.08 -9.79
N VAL A 34 15.84 0.26 -9.89
CA VAL A 34 15.67 1.16 -8.74
C VAL A 34 14.32 0.91 -8.05
N ARG A 35 13.23 0.90 -8.82
CA ARG A 35 11.89 0.62 -8.31
C ARG A 35 11.80 -0.75 -7.65
N ARG A 36 12.34 -1.79 -8.28
CA ARG A 36 12.36 -3.17 -7.74
C ARG A 36 13.18 -3.27 -6.46
N PHE A 37 14.36 -2.66 -6.43
CA PHE A 37 15.22 -2.65 -5.25
C PHE A 37 14.54 -1.95 -4.07
N HIS A 38 13.90 -0.81 -4.30
CA HIS A 38 13.14 -0.11 -3.28
C HIS A 38 11.95 -0.95 -2.77
N ALA A 39 11.17 -1.57 -3.67
CA ALA A 39 10.09 -2.47 -3.27
C ALA A 39 10.60 -3.71 -2.48
N ALA A 40 11.78 -4.23 -2.81
CA ALA A 40 12.40 -5.33 -2.08
C ALA A 40 12.81 -4.91 -0.65
N GLN A 41 13.28 -3.67 -0.46
CA GLN A 41 13.55 -3.12 0.87
C GLN A 41 12.26 -3.00 1.70
N GLN A 42 11.21 -2.41 1.13
CA GLN A 42 9.89 -2.32 1.77
C GLN A 42 9.35 -3.71 2.17
N TRP A 43 9.55 -4.72 1.32
CA TRP A 43 9.16 -6.10 1.61
C TRP A 43 9.96 -6.71 2.77
N GLN A 44 11.26 -6.42 2.87
CA GLN A 44 12.08 -6.88 3.99
C GLN A 44 11.65 -6.23 5.32
N ASP A 45 11.32 -4.94 5.30
CA ASP A 45 10.82 -4.23 6.47
C ASP A 45 9.44 -4.78 6.90
N LEU A 46 8.57 -5.07 5.93
CA LEU A 46 7.28 -5.72 6.16
C LEU A 46 7.45 -7.07 6.87
N LYS A 47 8.33 -7.93 6.35
CA LYS A 47 8.63 -9.23 6.96
C LYS A 47 9.08 -9.07 8.41
N THR A 48 10.00 -8.13 8.64
CA THR A 48 10.53 -7.86 9.98
C THR A 48 9.43 -7.43 10.95
N SER A 49 8.51 -6.56 10.51
CA SER A 49 7.35 -6.16 11.33
C SER A 49 6.38 -7.31 11.59
N ILE A 50 6.10 -8.15 10.60
CA ILE A 50 5.24 -9.33 10.77
C ILE A 50 5.87 -10.33 11.76
N ASP A 51 7.17 -10.57 11.65
CA ASP A 51 7.90 -11.48 12.55
C ASP A 51 7.93 -10.94 13.99
N THR A 52 8.03 -9.62 14.16
CA THR A 52 8.01 -8.94 15.47
C THR A 52 6.65 -9.06 16.16
N TRP A 53 5.55 -8.85 15.43
CA TRP A 53 4.19 -9.03 15.96
C TRP A 53 3.79 -10.49 16.13
N GLY A 54 4.31 -11.36 15.26
CA GLY A 54 3.83 -12.72 15.04
C GLY A 54 2.89 -12.78 13.84
N PRO A 55 3.02 -13.79 12.95
CA PRO A 55 2.32 -13.85 11.67
C PRO A 55 0.79 -14.00 11.78
N THR A 56 0.28 -14.36 12.94
CA THR A 56 -1.16 -14.50 13.23
C THR A 56 -1.72 -13.33 14.04
N HIS A 57 -0.90 -12.34 14.39
CA HIS A 57 -1.32 -11.20 15.19
C HIS A 57 -2.29 -10.32 14.38
N PRO A 58 -3.40 -9.85 14.98
CA PRO A 58 -4.44 -9.08 14.25
C PRO A 58 -3.92 -7.78 13.61
N TYR A 59 -2.87 -7.16 14.17
CA TYR A 59 -2.26 -5.96 13.58
C TYR A 59 -1.41 -6.23 12.35
N THR A 60 -1.17 -7.51 12.02
CA THR A 60 -0.59 -7.87 10.74
C THR A 60 -1.64 -7.91 9.63
N CYS A 61 -2.94 -7.85 9.93
CA CYS A 61 -3.98 -7.74 8.91
C CYS A 61 -3.89 -6.39 8.18
N LEU A 62 -4.16 -6.39 6.87
CA LEU A 62 -4.13 -5.15 6.07
C LEU A 62 -5.25 -4.17 6.48
N VAL A 63 -6.44 -4.72 6.75
CA VAL A 63 -7.53 -4.04 7.46
C VAL A 63 -7.59 -4.67 8.85
N TYR A 64 -7.06 -3.96 9.84
CA TYR A 64 -6.97 -4.44 11.22
C TYR A 64 -8.14 -3.91 12.05
N ARG A 65 -8.50 -4.62 13.12
CA ARG A 65 -9.57 -4.19 14.05
C ARG A 65 -8.95 -3.55 15.27
N LEU A 66 -9.31 -2.28 15.54
CA LEU A 66 -8.76 -1.52 16.65
C LEU A 66 -9.51 -1.73 17.95
N ASN A 67 -10.82 -2.03 17.95
CA ASN A 67 -11.60 -2.36 19.16
C ASN A 67 -11.35 -1.43 20.38
N ASN A 68 -11.25 -0.11 20.16
CA ASN A 68 -10.91 0.92 21.16
C ASN A 68 -9.47 0.91 21.70
N ILE A 69 -8.54 0.25 21.00
CA ILE A 69 -7.10 0.37 21.24
C ILE A 69 -6.60 1.64 20.57
N ASP A 70 -5.60 2.28 21.20
CA ASP A 70 -4.94 3.44 20.64
C ASP A 70 -4.33 3.08 19.27
N PRO A 71 -4.63 3.83 18.19
CA PRO A 71 -4.01 3.62 16.89
C PRO A 71 -2.48 3.55 16.94
N ASP A 72 -1.84 4.29 17.86
CA ASP A 72 -0.38 4.30 18.03
C ASP A 72 0.15 2.93 18.49
N ASP A 73 -0.63 2.17 19.28
CA ASP A 73 -0.27 0.83 19.75
C ASP A 73 -0.39 -0.24 18.65
N ALA A 74 -1.15 0.03 17.59
CA ALA A 74 -1.33 -0.87 16.44
C ALA A 74 -0.53 -0.44 15.20
N TYR A 75 0.13 0.71 15.27
CA TYR A 75 0.87 1.29 14.17
C TYR A 75 2.14 0.50 13.87
N SER A 76 2.41 0.23 12.59
CA SER A 76 3.63 -0.44 12.15
C SER A 76 3.91 -0.20 10.65
N SER A 77 4.97 -0.81 10.13
CA SER A 77 5.23 -0.81 8.69
C SER A 77 4.23 -1.66 7.87
N VAL A 78 3.38 -2.45 8.54
CA VAL A 78 2.41 -3.33 7.88
C VAL A 78 1.46 -2.52 7.00
N GLN A 79 0.91 -1.42 7.52
CA GLN A 79 -0.07 -0.59 6.82
C GLN A 79 0.50 0.04 5.54
N TYR A 80 1.78 0.40 5.57
CA TYR A 80 2.53 0.94 4.44
C TYR A 80 2.84 -0.16 3.43
N TYR A 81 3.62 -1.15 3.86
CA TYR A 81 4.31 -2.04 2.93
C TYR A 81 3.47 -3.24 2.54
N LYS A 82 2.51 -3.69 3.37
CA LYS A 82 1.55 -4.72 2.95
C LYS A 82 0.56 -4.15 1.93
N GLY A 83 0.14 -2.89 2.11
CA GLY A 83 -0.69 -2.18 1.14
C GLY A 83 0.04 -1.95 -0.19
N ALA A 84 1.29 -1.48 -0.14
CA ALA A 84 2.10 -1.29 -1.33
C ALA A 84 2.40 -2.62 -2.05
N ALA A 85 2.71 -3.69 -1.31
CA ALA A 85 2.93 -5.02 -1.87
C ALA A 85 1.65 -5.60 -2.52
N PHE A 86 0.48 -5.32 -1.96
CA PHE A 86 -0.80 -5.69 -2.57
C PHE A 86 -1.01 -4.97 -3.90
N LEU A 87 -0.82 -3.65 -3.96
CA LEU A 87 -0.93 -2.87 -5.20
C LEU A 87 0.10 -3.30 -6.25
N TRP A 88 1.33 -3.60 -5.82
CA TRP A 88 2.36 -4.19 -6.68
C TRP A 88 1.91 -5.52 -7.26
N HIS A 89 1.32 -6.41 -6.44
CA HIS A 89 0.81 -7.68 -6.90
C HIS A 89 -0.29 -7.51 -7.94
N LEU A 90 -1.23 -6.58 -7.73
CA LEU A 90 -2.27 -6.25 -8.70
C LEU A 90 -1.67 -5.75 -10.03
N GLU A 91 -0.75 -4.78 -9.99
CA GLU A 91 -0.13 -4.22 -11.19
C GLU A 91 0.64 -5.29 -11.99
N GLN A 92 1.50 -6.05 -11.31
CA GLN A 92 2.48 -6.91 -11.97
C GLN A 92 1.92 -8.29 -12.35
N ASN A 93 1.05 -8.87 -11.51
CA ASN A 93 0.60 -10.26 -11.68
C ASN A 93 -0.86 -10.38 -12.15
N ILE A 94 -1.74 -9.45 -11.77
CA ILE A 94 -3.16 -9.52 -12.13
C ILE A 94 -3.44 -8.73 -13.40
N VAL A 95 -3.04 -7.46 -13.44
CA VAL A 95 -3.22 -6.58 -14.60
C VAL A 95 -2.12 -6.81 -15.64
N GLY A 96 -0.89 -7.04 -15.19
CA GLY A 96 0.27 -7.31 -16.04
C GLY A 96 0.72 -6.11 -16.90
N SER A 97 0.32 -4.89 -16.53
CA SER A 97 0.59 -3.69 -17.31
C SER A 97 0.66 -2.45 -16.43
N GLU A 98 1.85 -1.85 -16.35
CA GLU A 98 2.07 -0.61 -15.60
C GLU A 98 1.22 0.55 -16.15
N SER A 99 1.11 0.68 -17.47
CA SER A 99 0.34 1.77 -18.09
C SER A 99 -1.16 1.68 -17.79
N LYS A 100 -1.74 0.47 -17.84
CA LYS A 100 -3.15 0.27 -17.47
C LYS A 100 -3.39 0.51 -15.98
N PHE A 101 -2.43 0.12 -15.13
CA PHE A 101 -2.54 0.40 -13.72
C PHE A 101 -2.38 1.90 -13.41
N ASP A 102 -1.54 2.62 -14.15
CA ASP A 102 -1.42 4.08 -14.06
C ASP A 102 -2.72 4.79 -14.44
N GLU A 103 -3.43 4.31 -15.46
CA GLU A 103 -4.76 4.79 -15.82
C GLU A 103 -5.77 4.57 -14.67
N PHE A 104 -5.75 3.38 -14.06
CA PHE A 104 -6.54 3.09 -12.87
C PHE A 104 -6.22 4.06 -11.72
N LEU A 105 -4.94 4.26 -11.38
CA LEU A 105 -4.55 5.17 -10.29
C LEU A 105 -5.06 6.60 -10.52
N ARG A 106 -4.90 7.12 -11.74
CA ARG A 106 -5.42 8.46 -12.10
C ARG A 106 -6.93 8.52 -11.97
N SER A 107 -7.62 7.50 -12.45
CA SER A 107 -9.08 7.42 -12.40
C SER A 107 -9.59 7.30 -10.96
N TYR A 108 -8.98 6.43 -10.15
CA TYR A 108 -9.25 6.26 -8.71
C TYR A 108 -9.07 7.58 -7.95
N ILE A 109 -7.92 8.24 -8.11
CA ILE A 109 -7.64 9.52 -7.44
C ILE A 109 -8.66 10.59 -7.86
N SER A 110 -8.99 10.67 -9.16
CA SER A 110 -9.98 11.64 -9.66
C SER A 110 -11.40 11.35 -9.14
N LYS A 111 -11.81 10.08 -9.10
CA LYS A 111 -13.13 9.65 -8.62
C LYS A 111 -13.33 10.00 -7.14
N PHE A 112 -12.27 9.88 -6.35
CA PHE A 112 -12.33 10.01 -4.89
C PHE A 112 -11.65 11.25 -4.32
N GLU A 113 -11.28 12.19 -5.18
CA GLU A 113 -10.80 13.51 -4.77
C GLU A 113 -11.81 14.17 -3.82
N ARG A 114 -11.32 14.68 -2.68
CA ARG A 114 -12.14 15.29 -1.61
C ARG A 114 -13.19 14.36 -1.00
N LYS A 115 -13.01 13.03 -1.07
CA LYS A 115 -13.89 12.04 -0.42
C LYS A 115 -13.17 11.25 0.69
N ILE A 116 -13.99 10.70 1.56
CA ILE A 116 -13.62 9.76 2.61
C ILE A 116 -13.98 8.35 2.12
N LEU A 117 -13.11 7.37 2.35
CA LEU A 117 -13.24 6.01 1.83
C LEU A 117 -12.93 4.95 2.87
N ASN A 118 -13.67 3.85 2.83
CA ASN A 118 -13.26 2.60 3.43
C ASN A 118 -12.75 1.61 2.36
N THR A 119 -12.31 0.44 2.81
CA THR A 119 -11.76 -0.58 1.91
C THR A 119 -12.81 -1.18 0.98
N ASP A 120 -14.07 -1.23 1.37
CA ASP A 120 -15.15 -1.74 0.52
C ASP A 120 -15.43 -0.81 -0.66
N ASP A 121 -15.33 0.51 -0.45
CA ASP A 121 -15.42 1.51 -1.53
C ASP A 121 -14.32 1.30 -2.58
N PHE A 122 -13.10 0.96 -2.15
CA PHE A 122 -12.00 0.62 -3.04
C PHE A 122 -12.26 -0.70 -3.79
N ILE A 123 -12.78 -1.73 -3.12
CA ILE A 123 -13.04 -3.04 -3.74
C ILE A 123 -14.17 -2.96 -4.79
N GLN A 124 -15.18 -2.13 -4.54
CA GLN A 124 -16.30 -1.94 -5.48
C GLN A 124 -15.92 -1.16 -6.75
N TYR A 125 -14.82 -0.39 -6.69
CA TYR A 125 -14.36 0.46 -7.78
C TYR A 125 -13.44 -0.29 -8.76
#